data_AF-A0A4W3GD39-F1
#
_entry.id   AF-A0A4W3GD39-F1
#
_cell.length_a   1.000
_cell.length_b   1.000
_cell.length_c   1.000
_cell.angle_alpha   90.00
_cell.angle_beta   90.00
_cell.angle_gamma   90.00
#
_symmetry.space_group_name_H-M   'P 1'
#
loop_
_entity.id
_entity.type
_entity.pdbx_description
1 polymer ?
#
loop_
_entity_poly.entity_id
_entity_poly.type
_entity_poly.pdbx_seq_one_letter_code
_entity_poly.pdbx_strand_id
1 'polypeptide(L)' 'MEIVGTQGKPGIAHRDLKSKNILVKKNGTCAIADLGLAVRHDSLTDTIDIAPNQRVGTKRYLPPSLPPSLPSSLPPLPL' A
#
# COMPACT_ATOMS: atom_id res chain seq x y z
N MET A 1 13.62 7.34 8.26
CA MET A 1 13.70 6.83 9.64
C MET A 1 12.76 5.63 9.69
N GLU A 2 13.32 4.42 9.74
CA GLU A 2 12.53 3.20 9.77
C GLU A 2 11.99 3.00 11.18
N ILE A 3 10.67 2.88 11.30
CA ILE A 3 10.02 2.51 12.56
C ILE A 3 10.18 1.01 12.72
N VAL A 4 11.25 0.61 13.42
CA VAL A 4 11.53 -0.79 13.74
C VAL A 4 10.43 -1.27 14.69
N GLY A 5 9.57 -2.16 14.20
CA GLY A 5 8.58 -2.84 15.02
C GLY A 5 9.25 -3.78 16.05
N THR A 6 8.45 -4.42 16.90
CA THR A 6 8.93 -5.45 17.85
C THR A 6 9.82 -6.47 17.13
N GLN A 7 11.01 -6.74 17.66
CA GLN A 7 12.04 -7.59 17.04
C GLN A 7 11.46 -8.93 16.54
N GLY A 8 11.76 -9.28 15.28
CA GLY A 8 11.31 -10.52 14.64
C GLY A 8 10.01 -10.43 13.83
N LYS A 9 9.31 -9.29 13.83
CA LYS A 9 8.17 -9.06 12.93
C LYS A 9 8.62 -8.35 11.64
N PRO A 10 8.33 -8.89 10.45
CA PRO A 10 8.62 -8.21 9.20
C PRO A 10 7.81 -6.91 9.08
N GLY A 11 8.35 -5.91 8.41
CA GLY A 11 7.62 -4.68 8.12
C GLY A 11 6.43 -5.00 7.20
N ILE A 12 5.23 -4.51 7.52
CA ILE A 12 4.05 -4.70 6.67
C ILE A 12 3.45 -3.35 6.32
N ALA A 13 3.29 -3.07 5.03
CA ALA A 13 2.58 -1.89 4.56
C ALA A 13 1.20 -2.28 4.03
N HIS A 14 0.13 -1.70 4.59
CA HIS A 14 -1.27 -2.06 4.28
C HIS A 14 -1.73 -1.64 2.88
N ARG A 15 -1.18 -0.55 2.33
CA ARG A 15 -1.47 0.05 1.00
C ARG A 15 -2.91 0.50 0.71
N ASP A 16 -3.91 0.11 1.50
CA ASP A 16 -5.30 0.59 1.41
C ASP A 16 -5.91 0.87 2.80
N LEU A 17 -5.23 1.70 3.59
CA LEU A 17 -5.72 2.10 4.90
C LEU A 17 -6.81 3.17 4.76
N LYS A 18 -8.03 2.84 5.18
CA LYS A 18 -9.22 3.72 5.15
C LYS A 18 -10.16 3.38 6.30
N SER A 19 -11.02 4.30 6.71
CA SER A 19 -11.94 4.07 7.84
C SER A 19 -12.86 2.87 7.64
N LYS A 20 -13.19 2.52 6.39
CA LYS A 20 -13.96 1.30 6.06
C LYS A 20 -13.20 0.01 6.37
N ASN A 21 -11.88 0.06 6.42
CA ASN A 21 -10.98 -1.06 6.71
C ASN A 21 -10.53 -1.06 8.18
N ILE A 22 -11.13 -0.22 9.03
CA ILE A 22 -10.93 -0.22 10.48
C ILE A 22 -12.23 -0.69 11.14
N LEU A 23 -12.19 -1.87 11.72
CA LEU A 23 -13.33 -2.47 12.42
C LEU A 23 -13.32 -2.04 13.89
N VAL A 24 -14.49 -1.76 14.44
CA VAL A 24 -14.67 -1.47 15.87
C VAL A 24 -15.27 -2.70 16.56
N LYS A 25 -14.56 -3.25 17.53
CA LYS A 25 -15.04 -4.38 18.34
C LYS A 25 -16.02 -3.90 19.41
N LYS A 26 -16.83 -4.82 19.96
CA LYS A 26 -17.81 -4.53 21.03
C LYS A 26 -17.21 -3.92 22.29
N ASN A 27 -15.92 -4.18 22.55
CA ASN A 27 -15.18 -3.62 23.68
C ASN A 27 -14.58 -2.23 23.37
N GLY A 28 -14.96 -1.59 22.26
CA GLY A 28 -14.47 -0.27 21.85
C GLY A 28 -13.06 -0.24 21.24
N THR A 29 -12.41 -1.40 21.09
CA THR A 29 -11.08 -1.47 20.46
C THR A 29 -11.18 -1.55 18.93
N CYS A 30 -10.21 -0.95 18.24
CA CYS A 30 -10.14 -0.99 16.78
C CYS A 30 -9.26 -2.15 16.30
N ALA A 31 -9.61 -2.74 15.17
CA ALA A 31 -8.79 -3.71 14.45
C ALA A 31 -8.70 -3.35 12.97
N ILE A 32 -7.49 -3.43 12.41
CA ILE A 32 -7.25 -3.21 10.99
C ILE A 32 -7.67 -4.49 10.24
N ALA A 33 -8.42 -4.33 9.16
CA ALA A 33 -8.95 -5.39 8.32
C ALA A 33 -8.61 -5.15 6.84
N ASP A 34 -8.84 -6.16 6.00
CA ASP A 34 -8.61 -6.12 4.56
C ASP A 34 -7.13 -5.94 4.16
N LEU A 35 -6.33 -6.97 4.47
CA LEU A 35 -4.91 -7.07 4.12
C LEU A 35 -4.68 -7.59 2.70
N GLY A 36 -5.69 -7.63 1.83
CA GLY A 36 -5.59 -8.20 0.48
C GLY A 36 -4.60 -7.48 -0.43
N LEU A 37 -4.23 -6.24 -0.09
CA LEU A 37 -3.21 -5.44 -0.77
C LEU A 37 -1.96 -5.20 0.09
N ALA A 38 -1.87 -5.81 1.27
CA ALA A 38 -0.75 -5.60 2.16
C ALA A 38 0.53 -6.23 1.59
N VAL A 39 1.66 -5.58 1.81
CA VAL A 39 2.97 -6.05 1.35
C VAL A 39 3.90 -6.24 2.53
N ARG A 40 4.73 -7.29 2.45
CA ARG A 40 5.74 -7.60 3.44
C ARG A 40 7.10 -7.10 2.94
N HIS A 41 7.78 -6.36 3.81
CA HIS A 41 9.19 -6.00 3.65
C HIS A 41 10.04 -7.04 4.36
N ASP A 42 10.97 -7.65 3.63
CA ASP A 42 12.03 -8.45 4.24
C ASP A 42 13.28 -7.60 4.42
N SER A 43 13.56 -7.26 5.68
CA SER A 43 14.71 -6.41 6.04
C SER A 43 16.06 -7.13 5.87
N LEU A 44 16.09 -8.46 5.75
CA LEU A 44 17.34 -9.21 5.55
C LEU A 44 17.82 -9.18 4.10
N THR A 45 16.88 -9.14 3.15
CA THR A 45 17.16 -9.16 1.71
C THR A 45 16.84 -7.81 1.03
N ASP A 46 16.30 -6.84 1.78
CA ASP A 46 15.84 -5.53 1.29
C ASP A 46 14.83 -5.66 0.13
N THR A 47 14.08 -6.77 0.10
CA THR A 47 13.12 -7.10 -0.95
C THR A 47 11.70 -6.91 -0.44
N ILE A 48 10.85 -6.34 -1.29
CA ILE A 48 9.42 -6.23 -1.02
C ILE A 48 8.69 -7.28 -1.86
N ASP A 49 7.87 -8.10 -1.21
CA ASP A 49 7.10 -9.17 -1.87
C ASP A 49 5.86 -8.55 -2.55
N ILE A 50 6.06 -8.07 -3.79
CA ILE A 50 5.07 -7.37 -4.62
C ILE A 50 4.94 -8.06 -5.98
N ALA A 51 3.72 -8.49 -6.34
CA ALA A 51 3.36 -8.75 -7.73
C ALA A 51 3.50 -7.43 -8.53
N PRO A 52 4.06 -7.42 -9.76
CA PRO A 52 4.60 -6.23 -10.47
C PRO A 52 3.62 -5.06 -10.74
N ASN A 53 2.36 -5.16 -10.31
CA ASN A 53 1.35 -4.13 -10.42
C ASN A 53 1.51 -3.09 -9.30
N GLN A 54 2.36 -2.11 -9.56
CA GLN A 54 2.73 -1.04 -8.62
C GLN A 54 1.58 -0.04 -8.32
N ARG A 55 0.48 -0.07 -9.08
CA ARG A 55 -0.67 0.85 -8.95
C ARG A 55 -1.94 0.13 -8.48
N VAL A 56 -1.96 -0.28 -7.22
CA VAL A 56 -3.18 -0.75 -6.53
C VAL A 56 -3.50 0.17 -5.35
N GLY A 57 -4.79 0.44 -5.12
CA GLY A 57 -5.27 1.32 -4.04
C GLY A 57 -6.32 2.34 -4.50
N THR A 58 -7.02 2.95 -3.55
CA THR A 58 -8.05 3.95 -3.82
C THR A 58 -7.42 5.27 -4.32
N LYS A 59 -7.72 5.70 -5.55
CA LYS A 59 -7.08 6.86 -6.23
C LYS A 59 -6.98 8.14 -5.40
N ARG A 60 -7.98 8.42 -4.55
CA ARG A 60 -8.03 9.64 -3.71
C ARG A 60 -6.96 9.67 -2.60
N TYR A 61 -6.43 8.52 -2.22
CA TYR A 61 -5.49 8.37 -1.10
C TYR A 61 -4.06 8.08 -1.58
N LEU A 62 -3.80 8.17 -2.89
CA LEU A 62 -2.46 8.01 -3.44
C LEU A 62 -1.61 9.26 -3.17
N PRO A 63 -0.32 9.10 -2.82
CA PRO A 63 0.59 10.21 -2.59
C PRO A 63 0.84 11.02 -3.88
N PRO A 64 1.17 12.32 -3.76
CA PRO A 64 1.31 13.23 -4.91
C PRO A 64 2.47 12.89 -5.85
N SER A 65 3.42 12.06 -5.42
CA SER A 65 4.52 11.57 -6.25
C SER A 65 4.11 10.51 -7.27
N LEU A 66 2.88 9.96 -7.17
CA LEU A 66 2.38 9.01 -8.15
C LEU A 66 1.86 9.77 -9.39
N PRO A 67 2.47 9.57 -10.59
CA PRO A 67 1.99 10.24 -11.79
C PRO A 67 0.58 9.74 -12.13
N PRO A 68 -0.32 10.61 -12.64
CA PRO A 68 -1.62 10.18 -13.12
C PRO A 68 -1.46 9.07 -14.16
N SER A 69 -2.41 8.15 -14.22
CA SER A 69 -2.46 7.15 -15.29
C SER A 69 -2.52 7.90 -16.62
N LEU A 70 -1.41 7.97 -17.35
CA LEU A 70 -1.44 8.38 -18.75
C LEU A 70 -2.47 7.45 -19.42
N PRO A 71 -3.49 8.00 -20.11
CA PRO A 71 -4.36 7.15 -20.90
C PRO A 71 -3.48 6.36 -21.86
N SER A 72 -3.68 5.05 -21.94
CA SER A 72 -2.92 4.11 -22.75
C SER A 72 -3.06 4.32 -24.27
N SER A 73 -3.48 5.52 -24.70
CA SER A 73 -3.84 5.85 -26.08
C SER A 73 -3.56 7.30 -26.45
N LEU A 74 -2.47 7.91 -25.96
CA LEU A 74 -2.00 9.15 -26.57
C LEU A 74 -1.41 8.79 -27.95
N PRO A 75 -1.91 9.38 -29.06
CA PRO A 75 -1.26 9.23 -30.35
C PRO A 75 0.16 9.80 -30.27
N PRO A 76 1.12 9.27 -31.04
CA PRO A 76 2.49 9.76 -31.02
C PRO A 76 2.50 11.27 -31.34
N LEU A 77 3.20 12.04 -30.51
CA LEU A 77 3.43 13.46 -30.74
C LEU A 77 4.13 13.62 -32.10
N PRO A 78 3.69 14.54 -32.97
CA PRO A 78 4.40 14.80 -34.22
C PRO A 78 5.79 15.39 -33.89
N LEU A 79 6.80 14.86 -34.59
CA LEU A 79 8.19 15.38 -34.57
C LEU A 79 8.24 16.79 -35.15
#